data_AF-A0A932CDV1-F1
#
_entry.id   AF-A0A932CDV1-F1
#
_cell.length_a   1.000
_cell.length_b   1.000
_cell.length_c   1.000
_cell.angle_alpha   90.00
_cell.angle_beta   90.00
_cell.angle_gamma   90.00
#
_symmetry.space_group_name_H-M   'P 1'
#
loop_
_entity.id
_entity.type
_entity.pdbx_description
1 polymer ?
#
loop_
_entity_poly.entity_id
_entity_poly.type
_entity_poly.pdbx_seq_one_letter_code
_entity_poly.pdbx_strand_id
1 'polypeptide(L)'
;MQSVLGGLIKSYRLRQGLSQSELLAAIGWHAHPSRLSRYEQGRVVPDRNTLEKLSSALGLRSDDRGRLLMEAGYVPTDEEVSAALQQLQPFMDAWKGPAYLTDFSWRFLGWNGPAAKIFGFPPDELERLPREKPRLLEFAFDSRWAVGRHIPEEILVPFGRGQIARFKAQQRDRTRQRWYRQLLKRLMPIPLFRELWRTTPGELGSELMDYNRVQMDSPVGR
;
A
#
# COMPACT_ATOMS: atom_id res chain seq x y z
N MET A 1 15.96 21.29 -7.91
CA MET A 1 15.73 19.84 -7.78
C MET A 1 14.30 19.56 -8.22
N GLN A 2 14.08 18.77 -9.26
CA GLN A 2 12.73 18.51 -9.77
C GLN A 2 12.00 17.58 -8.78
N SER A 3 10.74 17.87 -8.41
CA SER A 3 9.97 16.95 -7.57
C SER A 3 9.68 15.66 -8.36
N VAL A 4 9.64 14.51 -7.69
CA VAL A 4 9.33 13.20 -8.33
C VAL A 4 8.03 13.30 -9.15
N LEU A 5 7.00 13.91 -8.57
CA LEU A 5 5.73 14.21 -9.23
C LEU A 5 5.90 15.06 -10.50
N GLY A 6 6.63 16.18 -10.41
CA GLY A 6 6.85 17.07 -11.55
C GLY A 6 7.64 16.40 -12.68
N GLY A 7 8.60 15.55 -12.32
CA GLY A 7 9.34 14.69 -13.24
C GLY A 7 8.43 13.67 -13.95
N LEU A 8 7.50 13.04 -13.21
CA LEU A 8 6.54 12.10 -13.78
C LEU A 8 5.59 12.78 -14.77
N ILE A 9 4.98 13.90 -14.39
CA ILE A 9 4.08 14.67 -15.28
C ILE A 9 4.80 15.02 -16.58
N LYS A 10 6.02 15.56 -16.48
CA LYS A 10 6.85 15.89 -17.65
C LYS A 10 7.14 14.65 -18.50
N SER A 11 7.49 13.54 -17.88
CA SER A 11 7.85 12.30 -18.59
C SER A 11 6.65 11.69 -19.33
N TYR A 12 5.46 11.68 -18.73
CA TYR A 12 4.23 11.24 -19.40
C TYR A 12 3.90 12.14 -20.59
N ARG A 13 3.97 13.46 -20.39
CA ARG A 13 3.70 14.43 -21.46
C ARG A 13 4.65 14.26 -22.65
N LEU A 14 5.94 14.15 -22.39
CA LEU A 14 6.95 13.96 -23.44
C LEU A 14 6.77 12.62 -24.18
N ARG A 15 6.36 11.56 -23.48
CA ARG A 15 6.04 10.27 -24.13
C ARG A 15 4.87 10.36 -25.10
N GLN A 16 3.91 11.25 -24.84
CA GLN A 16 2.80 11.52 -25.76
C GLN A 16 3.14 12.55 -26.85
N GLY A 17 4.39 13.04 -26.90
CA GLY A 17 4.82 14.04 -27.89
C GLY A 17 4.21 15.43 -27.69
N LEU A 18 3.57 15.69 -26.54
CA LEU A 18 2.85 16.94 -26.30
C LEU A 18 3.77 18.03 -25.75
N SER A 19 3.61 19.26 -26.21
CA SER A 19 4.11 20.47 -25.57
C SER A 19 3.27 20.83 -24.33
N GLN A 20 3.78 21.74 -23.50
CA GLN A 20 3.04 22.21 -22.32
C GLN A 20 1.73 22.91 -22.72
N SER A 21 1.76 23.69 -23.80
CA SER A 21 0.60 24.42 -24.31
C SER A 21 -0.48 23.49 -24.85
N GLU A 22 -0.09 22.43 -25.58
CA GLU A 22 -1.04 21.44 -26.11
C GLU A 22 -1.75 20.68 -24.99
N LEU A 23 -1.02 20.24 -23.95
CA LEU A 23 -1.64 19.57 -22.80
C LEU A 23 -2.59 20.50 -22.04
N LEU A 24 -2.22 21.77 -21.86
CA LEU A 24 -3.10 22.76 -21.23
C LEU A 24 -4.35 23.03 -22.07
N ALA A 25 -4.21 23.09 -23.40
CA ALA A 25 -5.35 23.23 -24.31
C ALA A 25 -6.31 22.04 -24.21
N ALA A 26 -5.78 20.81 -24.16
CA ALA A 26 -6.56 19.58 -24.03
C ALA A 26 -7.43 19.52 -22.75
N ILE A 27 -7.03 20.20 -21.68
CA ILE A 27 -7.80 20.29 -20.42
C ILE A 27 -8.56 21.62 -20.26
N GLY A 28 -8.61 22.45 -21.30
CA GLY A 28 -9.34 23.73 -21.32
C GLY A 28 -8.68 24.87 -20.55
N TRP A 29 -7.36 24.82 -20.33
CA TRP A 29 -6.59 25.77 -19.49
C TRP A 29 -5.65 26.69 -20.29
N HIS A 30 -6.01 27.00 -21.54
CA HIS A 30 -5.21 27.85 -22.44
C HIS A 30 -4.86 29.23 -21.86
N ALA A 31 -5.71 29.81 -21.00
CA ALA A 31 -5.45 31.10 -20.33
C ALA A 31 -4.38 31.06 -19.21
N HIS A 32 -3.80 29.88 -18.93
CA HIS A 32 -2.89 29.70 -17.79
C HIS A 32 -1.58 28.96 -18.15
N PRO A 33 -0.77 29.49 -19.09
CA PRO A 33 0.40 28.80 -19.65
C PRO A 33 1.46 28.44 -18.60
N SER A 34 1.58 29.21 -17.52
CA SER A 34 2.57 28.98 -16.46
C SER A 34 2.19 27.89 -15.44
N ARG A 35 0.95 27.37 -15.46
CA ARG A 35 0.51 26.36 -14.47
C ARG A 35 1.28 25.06 -14.61
N LEU A 36 1.31 24.51 -15.82
CA LEU A 36 1.95 23.22 -16.05
C LEU A 36 3.46 23.27 -15.79
N SER A 37 4.13 24.36 -16.19
CA SER A 37 5.55 24.57 -15.87
C SER A 37 5.80 24.59 -14.36
N ARG A 38 4.92 25.20 -13.55
CA ARG A 38 5.05 25.21 -12.08
C ARG A 38 4.88 23.82 -11.48
N TYR A 39 3.98 23.00 -12.03
CA TYR A 39 3.80 21.61 -11.62
C TYR A 39 5.02 20.75 -11.98
N GLU A 40 5.50 20.84 -13.23
CA GLU A 40 6.65 20.06 -13.69
C GLU A 40 7.95 20.41 -12.95
N GLN A 41 8.09 21.66 -12.50
CA GLN A 41 9.22 22.11 -11.68
C GLN A 41 9.04 21.80 -10.19
N GLY A 42 7.87 21.28 -9.77
CA GLY A 42 7.57 20.98 -8.37
C GLY A 42 7.34 22.21 -7.50
N ARG A 43 7.06 23.38 -8.08
CA ARG A 43 6.76 24.62 -7.34
C ARG A 43 5.37 24.61 -6.71
N VAL A 44 4.44 23.86 -7.31
CA VAL A 44 3.06 23.71 -6.84
C VAL A 44 2.69 22.24 -7.00
N VAL A 45 2.05 21.64 -5.99
CA VAL A 45 1.43 20.32 -6.10
C VAL A 45 0.02 20.50 -6.68
N PRO A 46 -0.32 19.89 -7.83
CA PRO A 46 -1.66 20.00 -8.37
C PRO A 46 -2.67 19.30 -7.45
N ASP A 47 -3.89 19.83 -7.40
CA ASP A 47 -4.96 19.14 -6.68
C ASP A 47 -5.35 17.82 -7.36
N ARG A 48 -6.12 16.98 -6.64
CA ARG A 48 -6.54 15.68 -7.16
C ARG A 48 -7.27 15.80 -8.50
N ASN A 49 -8.27 16.68 -8.58
CA ASN A 49 -9.07 16.86 -9.80
C ASN A 49 -8.20 17.31 -10.99
N THR A 50 -7.20 18.14 -10.74
CA THR A 50 -6.21 18.56 -11.74
C THR A 50 -5.39 17.37 -12.23
N LEU A 51 -4.92 16.52 -11.33
CA LEU A 51 -4.22 15.29 -11.71
C LEU A 51 -5.10 14.32 -12.48
N GLU A 52 -6.39 14.21 -12.14
CA GLU A 52 -7.34 13.40 -12.90
C GLU A 52 -7.48 13.91 -14.34
N LYS A 53 -7.69 15.22 -14.52
CA LYS A 53 -7.77 15.86 -15.84
C LYS A 53 -6.50 15.66 -16.65
N LEU A 54 -5.33 15.87 -16.02
CA LEU A 54 -4.04 15.63 -16.66
C LEU A 54 -3.88 14.15 -17.05
N SER A 55 -4.24 13.22 -16.17
CA SER A 55 -4.13 11.77 -16.44
C SER A 55 -5.03 11.36 -17.61
N SER A 56 -6.25 11.89 -17.67
CA SER A 56 -7.18 11.65 -18.77
C SER A 56 -6.65 12.21 -20.09
N ALA A 57 -6.16 13.45 -20.11
CA ALA A 57 -5.61 14.07 -21.32
C ALA A 57 -4.31 13.40 -21.82
N LEU A 58 -3.54 12.80 -20.90
CA LEU A 58 -2.34 12.03 -21.20
C LEU A 58 -2.64 10.56 -21.57
N GLY A 59 -3.90 10.13 -21.51
CA GLY A 59 -4.30 8.75 -21.80
C GLY A 59 -3.67 7.72 -20.87
N LEU A 60 -3.47 8.06 -19.59
CA LEU A 60 -2.77 7.19 -18.65
C LEU A 60 -3.60 5.96 -18.27
N ARG A 61 -2.91 4.82 -18.17
CA ARG A 61 -3.46 3.58 -17.61
C ARG A 61 -3.66 3.72 -16.09
N SER A 62 -4.47 2.83 -15.52
CA SER A 62 -4.75 2.77 -14.06
C SER A 62 -3.51 2.88 -13.19
N ASP A 63 -2.43 2.19 -13.57
CA ASP A 63 -1.22 2.09 -12.77
C ASP A 63 -0.43 3.40 -12.79
N ASP A 64 -0.31 4.02 -13.96
CA ASP A 64 0.36 5.31 -14.16
C ASP A 64 -0.41 6.46 -13.50
N ARG A 65 -1.75 6.44 -13.61
CA ARG A 65 -2.67 7.35 -12.91
C ARG A 65 -2.52 7.18 -11.40
N GLY A 66 -2.58 5.96 -10.90
CA GLY A 66 -2.44 5.63 -9.48
C GLY A 66 -1.09 6.09 -8.93
N ARG A 67 -0.01 5.91 -9.71
CA ARG A 67 1.32 6.42 -9.37
C ARG A 67 1.33 7.94 -9.23
N LEU A 68 0.76 8.69 -10.17
CA LEU A 68 0.69 10.16 -10.07
C LEU A 68 -0.04 10.63 -8.83
N LEU A 69 -1.22 10.05 -8.56
CA LEU A 69 -2.02 10.40 -7.39
C LEU A 69 -1.25 10.12 -6.10
N MET A 70 -0.60 8.96 -6.01
CA MET A 70 0.16 8.55 -4.83
C MET A 70 1.39 9.44 -4.58
N GLU A 71 2.07 9.89 -5.63
CA GLU A 71 3.21 10.81 -5.55
C GLU A 71 2.79 12.23 -5.15
N ALA A 72 1.55 12.62 -5.47
CA ALA A 72 0.95 13.86 -4.99
C ALA A 72 0.36 13.72 -3.56
N GLY A 73 0.45 12.55 -2.94
CA GLY A 73 -0.08 12.28 -1.61
C GLY A 73 -1.58 11.95 -1.57
N TYR A 74 -2.22 11.77 -2.72
CA TYR A 74 -3.60 11.31 -2.81
C TYR A 74 -3.65 9.79 -2.75
N VAL A 75 -4.34 9.27 -1.74
CA VAL A 75 -4.56 7.84 -1.55
C VAL A 75 -5.92 7.44 -2.16
N PRO A 76 -6.08 6.17 -2.59
CA PRO A 76 -7.35 5.66 -3.05
C PRO A 76 -8.49 5.89 -2.06
N THR A 77 -9.68 6.28 -2.54
CA THR A 77 -10.89 6.38 -1.72
C THR A 77 -11.43 4.99 -1.39
N ASP A 78 -12.33 4.91 -0.40
CA ASP A 78 -13.02 3.65 -0.11
C ASP A 78 -13.90 3.19 -1.27
N GLU A 79 -14.43 4.11 -2.09
CA GLU A 79 -15.17 3.79 -3.32
C GLU A 79 -14.26 3.15 -4.37
N GLU A 80 -13.09 3.75 -4.65
CA GLU A 80 -12.11 3.20 -5.59
C GLU A 80 -11.61 1.83 -5.13
N VAL A 81 -11.36 1.66 -3.83
CA VAL A 81 -10.99 0.38 -3.25
C VAL A 81 -12.12 -0.65 -3.42
N SER A 82 -13.37 -0.26 -3.16
CA SER A 82 -14.52 -1.16 -3.30
C SER A 82 -14.73 -1.61 -4.74
N ALA A 83 -14.59 -0.68 -5.70
CA ALA A 83 -14.66 -0.99 -7.12
C ALA A 83 -13.55 -1.96 -7.56
N ALA A 84 -12.32 -1.75 -7.07
CA ALA A 84 -11.21 -2.68 -7.33
C ALA A 84 -11.46 -4.07 -6.73
N LEU A 85 -11.99 -4.14 -5.50
CA LEU A 85 -12.32 -5.40 -4.84
C LEU A 85 -13.41 -6.16 -5.60
N GLN A 86 -14.46 -5.49 -6.07
CA GLN A 86 -15.52 -6.12 -6.87
C GLN A 86 -14.97 -6.80 -8.14
N GLN A 87 -13.95 -6.21 -8.74
CA GLN A 87 -13.30 -6.78 -9.93
C GLN A 87 -12.33 -7.91 -9.58
N LEU A 88 -11.59 -7.81 -8.48
CA LEU A 88 -10.53 -8.76 -8.12
C LEU A 88 -11.02 -9.98 -7.33
N GLN A 89 -12.11 -9.85 -6.56
CA GLN A 89 -12.62 -10.92 -5.70
C GLN A 89 -12.94 -12.21 -6.46
N PRO A 90 -13.61 -12.19 -7.63
CA PRO A 90 -13.89 -13.42 -8.37
C PRO A 90 -12.63 -14.21 -8.76
N PHE A 91 -11.52 -13.52 -9.07
CA PHE A 91 -10.25 -14.16 -9.39
C PHE A 91 -9.62 -14.82 -8.15
N MET A 92 -9.72 -14.18 -6.98
CA MET A 92 -9.26 -14.77 -5.73
C MET A 92 -10.11 -15.97 -5.30
N ASP A 93 -11.42 -15.91 -5.51
CA ASP A 93 -12.34 -16.99 -5.15
C ASP A 93 -12.11 -18.24 -6.04
N ALA A 94 -11.73 -18.03 -7.31
CA ALA A 94 -11.35 -19.11 -8.21
C ALA A 94 -9.95 -19.70 -7.90
N TRP A 95 -9.11 -18.99 -7.14
CA TRP A 95 -7.77 -19.45 -6.79
C TRP A 95 -7.82 -20.56 -5.74
N LYS A 96 -7.13 -21.68 -6.00
CA LYS A 96 -7.17 -22.88 -5.13
C LYS A 96 -6.42 -22.69 -3.81
N GLY A 97 -5.41 -21.83 -3.78
CA GLY A 97 -4.60 -21.55 -2.60
C GLY A 97 -5.14 -20.40 -1.75
N PRO A 98 -4.51 -20.08 -0.61
CA PRO A 98 -4.79 -18.86 0.12
C PRO A 98 -4.42 -17.62 -0.71
N ALA A 99 -5.36 -16.69 -0.84
CA ALA A 99 -5.14 -15.40 -1.48
C ALA A 99 -5.79 -14.28 -0.66
N TYR A 100 -5.10 -13.15 -0.60
CA TYR A 100 -5.60 -11.93 0.04
C TYR A 100 -5.04 -10.68 -0.63
N LEU A 101 -5.74 -9.56 -0.46
CA LEU A 101 -5.39 -8.26 -0.99
C LEU A 101 -5.07 -7.27 0.12
N THR A 102 -4.00 -6.51 -0.12
CA THR A 102 -3.65 -5.36 0.72
C THR A 102 -3.37 -4.12 -0.12
N ASP A 103 -3.65 -2.95 0.44
CA ASP A 103 -3.19 -1.70 -0.17
C ASP A 103 -1.74 -1.34 0.21
N PHE A 104 -1.27 -0.21 -0.32
CA PHE A 104 0.05 0.36 -0.02
C PHE A 104 0.31 0.60 1.47
N SER A 105 -0.73 0.69 2.31
CA SER A 105 -0.63 0.88 3.76
C SER A 105 -0.69 -0.44 4.54
N TRP A 106 -0.68 -1.57 3.84
CA TRP A 106 -0.88 -2.93 4.35
C TRP A 106 -2.25 -3.16 4.97
N ARG A 107 -3.25 -2.34 4.62
CA ARG A 107 -4.63 -2.55 5.03
C ARG A 107 -5.15 -3.81 4.36
N PHE A 108 -5.72 -4.73 5.13
CA PHE A 108 -6.32 -5.97 4.65
C PHE A 108 -7.70 -5.66 4.07
N LEU A 109 -7.87 -5.94 2.78
CA LEU A 109 -9.01 -5.44 2.00
C LEU A 109 -9.91 -6.55 1.44
N GLY A 110 -9.32 -7.70 1.10
CA GLY A 110 -10.05 -8.84 0.54
C GLY A 110 -9.29 -10.13 0.79
N TRP A 111 -10.00 -11.24 0.79
CA TRP A 111 -9.45 -12.58 1.03
C TRP A 111 -10.38 -13.63 0.44
N ASN A 112 -9.84 -14.82 0.18
CA ASN A 112 -10.65 -15.98 -0.22
C ASN A 112 -10.86 -16.96 0.95
N GLY A 113 -11.71 -17.96 0.73
CA GLY A 113 -12.01 -18.99 1.74
C GLY A 113 -10.77 -19.70 2.30
N PRO A 114 -9.84 -20.19 1.48
CA PRO A 114 -8.58 -20.76 1.95
C PRO A 114 -7.76 -19.82 2.84
N ALA A 115 -7.65 -18.53 2.50
CA ALA A 115 -6.95 -17.55 3.33
C ALA A 115 -7.64 -17.38 4.70
N ALA A 116 -8.97 -17.25 4.74
CA ALA A 116 -9.71 -17.16 6.01
C ALA A 116 -9.44 -18.36 6.94
N LYS A 117 -9.36 -19.57 6.38
CA LYS A 117 -9.03 -20.79 7.12
C LYS A 117 -7.60 -20.77 7.66
N ILE A 118 -6.62 -20.36 6.85
CA ILE A 118 -5.21 -20.27 7.27
C ILE A 118 -5.02 -19.24 8.37
N PHE A 119 -5.67 -18.07 8.26
CA PHE A 119 -5.61 -17.06 9.30
C PHE A 119 -6.44 -17.44 10.55
N GLY A 120 -7.28 -18.47 10.47
CA GLY A 120 -8.07 -18.96 11.60
C GLY A 120 -9.08 -17.92 12.10
N PHE A 121 -9.65 -17.08 11.21
CA PHE A 121 -10.59 -16.06 11.61
C PHE A 121 -11.93 -16.68 12.06
N PRO A 122 -12.39 -16.42 13.29
CA PRO A 122 -13.72 -16.84 13.72
C PRO A 122 -14.82 -16.05 12.98
N PRO A 123 -16.07 -16.56 12.93
CA PRO A 123 -17.16 -15.93 12.18
C PRO A 123 -17.40 -14.46 12.53
N ASP A 124 -17.29 -14.08 13.80
CA ASP A 124 -17.47 -12.70 14.26
C ASP A 124 -16.36 -11.77 13.74
N GLU A 125 -15.12 -12.26 13.61
CA GLU A 125 -14.04 -11.49 13.00
C GLU A 125 -14.25 -11.34 11.49
N LEU A 126 -14.73 -12.39 10.80
CA LEU A 126 -15.05 -12.31 9.36
C LEU A 126 -16.09 -11.23 9.05
N GLU A 127 -17.07 -11.02 9.94
CA GLU A 127 -18.06 -9.94 9.80
C GLU A 127 -17.46 -8.54 10.06
N ARG A 128 -16.47 -8.44 10.95
CA ARG A 128 -15.80 -7.18 11.33
C ARG A 128 -14.75 -6.75 10.31
N LEU A 129 -14.06 -7.69 9.67
CA LEU A 129 -12.93 -7.42 8.76
C LEU A 129 -13.25 -6.39 7.66
N PRO A 130 -14.38 -6.45 6.92
CA PRO A 130 -14.68 -5.48 5.88
C PRO A 130 -14.88 -4.06 6.42
N ARG A 131 -15.30 -3.93 7.68
CA ARG A 131 -15.61 -2.66 8.35
C ARG A 131 -14.36 -2.06 9.00
N GLU A 132 -13.62 -2.86 9.75
CA GLU A 132 -12.43 -2.41 10.48
C GLU A 132 -11.20 -2.27 9.59
N LYS A 133 -11.09 -3.09 8.54
CA LYS A 133 -9.96 -3.14 7.59
C LYS A 133 -8.61 -3.02 8.33
N PRO A 134 -8.27 -3.98 9.22
CA PRO A 134 -7.02 -3.93 9.97
C PRO A 134 -5.83 -4.00 9.03
N ARG A 135 -4.67 -3.50 9.48
CA ARG A 135 -3.41 -3.69 8.77
C ARG A 135 -2.78 -5.01 9.12
N LEU A 136 -1.99 -5.59 8.22
CA LEU A 136 -1.32 -6.88 8.46
C LEU A 136 -0.50 -6.92 9.75
N LEU A 137 0.13 -5.81 10.15
CA LEU A 137 0.85 -5.75 11.43
C LEU A 137 -0.08 -5.90 12.63
N GLU A 138 -1.34 -5.44 12.54
CA GLU A 138 -2.30 -5.61 13.62
C GLU A 138 -2.66 -7.08 13.82
N PHE A 139 -2.75 -7.88 12.76
CA PHE A 139 -3.01 -9.31 12.92
C PHE A 139 -1.93 -10.03 13.73
N ALA A 140 -0.66 -9.63 13.59
CA ALA A 140 0.43 -10.29 14.30
C ALA A 140 0.50 -9.93 15.79
N PHE A 141 0.13 -8.70 16.16
CA PHE A 141 0.42 -8.15 17.49
C PHE A 141 -0.81 -7.79 18.31
N ASP A 142 -1.93 -7.46 17.67
CA ASP A 142 -3.14 -6.99 18.34
C ASP A 142 -4.06 -8.17 18.66
N SER A 143 -4.27 -8.43 19.96
CA SER A 143 -5.08 -9.55 20.47
C SER A 143 -6.58 -9.45 20.14
N ARG A 144 -7.04 -8.32 19.59
CA ARG A 144 -8.39 -8.21 19.00
C ARG A 144 -8.61 -9.12 17.79
N TRP A 145 -7.54 -9.69 17.23
CA TRP A 145 -7.57 -10.64 16.11
C TRP A 145 -7.07 -12.02 16.53
N ALA A 146 -7.68 -13.08 15.99
CA ALA A 146 -7.38 -14.46 16.34
C ALA A 146 -5.90 -14.80 16.14
N VAL A 147 -5.33 -14.33 15.03
CA VAL A 147 -3.91 -14.46 14.71
C VAL A 147 -3.02 -13.97 15.87
N GLY A 148 -3.30 -12.78 16.40
CA GLY A 148 -2.51 -12.18 17.49
C GLY A 148 -2.72 -12.86 18.85
N ARG A 149 -3.75 -13.69 18.99
CA ARG A 149 -4.01 -14.48 20.21
C ARG A 149 -3.32 -15.85 20.20
N HIS A 150 -3.08 -16.42 19.01
CA HIS A 150 -2.75 -17.84 18.88
C HIS A 150 -1.36 -18.13 18.32
N ILE A 151 -0.65 -17.15 17.75
CA ILE A 151 0.73 -17.36 17.31
C ILE A 151 1.64 -17.45 18.55
N PRO A 152 2.36 -18.57 18.76
CA PRO A 152 3.35 -18.68 19.82
C PRO A 152 4.47 -17.65 19.69
N GLU A 153 5.00 -17.16 20.82
CA GLU A 153 5.99 -16.07 20.82
C GLU A 153 7.27 -16.44 20.04
N GLU A 154 7.68 -17.70 20.11
CA GLU A 154 8.83 -18.26 19.39
C GLU A 154 8.68 -18.18 17.86
N ILE A 155 7.44 -18.18 17.35
CA ILE A 155 7.12 -17.97 15.92
C ILE A 155 6.93 -16.47 15.66
N LEU A 156 6.24 -15.78 16.56
CA LEU A 156 5.89 -14.36 16.39
C LEU A 156 7.12 -13.46 16.38
N VAL A 157 8.14 -13.73 17.19
CA VAL A 157 9.34 -12.89 17.27
C VAL A 157 10.09 -12.81 15.92
N PRO A 158 10.53 -13.92 15.31
CA PRO A 158 11.24 -13.86 14.03
C PRO A 158 10.33 -13.37 12.88
N PHE A 159 9.08 -13.86 12.82
CA PHE A 159 8.12 -13.42 11.81
C PHE A 159 7.82 -11.92 11.93
N GLY A 160 7.51 -11.46 13.15
CA GLY A 160 7.19 -10.08 13.47
C GLY A 160 8.36 -9.12 13.19
N ARG A 161 9.60 -9.54 13.48
CA ARG A 161 10.81 -8.80 13.11
C ARG A 161 10.90 -8.61 11.58
N GLY A 162 10.72 -9.68 10.80
CA GLY A 162 10.71 -9.60 9.34
C GLY A 162 9.60 -8.68 8.80
N GLN A 163 8.40 -8.78 9.37
CA GLN A 163 7.26 -7.93 9.00
C GLN A 163 7.51 -6.46 9.33
N ILE A 164 8.09 -6.14 10.49
CA ILE A 164 8.44 -4.77 10.90
C ILE A 164 9.53 -4.19 10.00
N ALA A 165 10.60 -4.94 9.72
CA ALA A 165 11.67 -4.49 8.85
C ALA A 165 11.13 -4.12 7.46
N ARG A 166 10.33 -5.03 6.86
CA ARG A 166 9.71 -4.81 5.56
C ARG A 166 8.74 -3.62 5.57
N PHE A 167 7.93 -3.49 6.62
CA PHE A 167 7.02 -2.36 6.77
C PHE A 167 7.79 -1.03 6.87
N LYS A 168 8.83 -0.95 7.72
CA LYS A 168 9.65 0.26 7.84
C LYS A 168 10.32 0.65 6.52
N ALA A 169 10.88 -0.32 5.79
CA ALA A 169 11.52 -0.11 4.51
C ALA A 169 10.52 0.45 3.46
N GLN A 170 9.34 -0.18 3.35
CA GLN A 170 8.32 0.23 2.37
C GLN A 170 7.62 1.55 2.72
N GLN A 171 7.54 1.90 4.01
CA GLN A 171 6.77 3.06 4.48
C GLN A 171 7.64 4.26 4.89
N ARG A 172 8.94 4.25 4.55
CA ARG A 172 9.93 5.28 4.92
C ARG A 172 9.43 6.71 4.66
N ASP A 173 8.86 6.96 3.49
CA ASP A 173 8.39 8.29 3.07
C ASP A 173 6.97 8.61 3.54
N ARG A 174 6.32 7.68 4.24
CA ARG A 174 4.89 7.76 4.64
C ARG A 174 4.70 7.86 6.15
N THR A 175 5.78 7.98 6.93
CA THR A 175 5.77 8.06 8.40
C THR A 175 4.92 9.21 8.97
N ARG A 176 4.73 10.30 8.20
CA ARG A 176 3.93 11.46 8.62
C ARG A 176 2.43 11.29 8.36
N GLN A 177 2.02 10.26 7.63
CA GLN A 177 0.62 10.04 7.27
C GLN A 177 -0.23 9.73 8.51
N ARG A 178 -1.49 10.21 8.53
CA ARG A 178 -2.42 10.02 9.66
C ARG A 178 -2.59 8.53 9.99
N TRP A 179 -2.80 7.70 8.98
CA TRP A 179 -2.98 6.26 9.16
C TRP A 179 -1.76 5.57 9.77
N TYR A 180 -0.54 6.02 9.42
CA TYR A 180 0.71 5.46 9.92
C TYR A 180 0.85 5.77 11.42
N ARG A 181 0.59 7.03 11.80
CA ARG A 181 0.61 7.46 13.20
C ARG A 181 -0.46 6.74 14.04
N GLN A 182 -1.65 6.53 13.47
CA GLN A 182 -2.72 5.79 14.14
C GLN A 182 -2.35 4.32 14.37
N LEU A 183 -1.72 3.66 13.38
CA LEU A 183 -1.21 2.31 13.53
C LEU A 183 -0.20 2.22 14.68
N LEU A 184 0.81 3.10 14.70
CA LEU A 184 1.79 3.10 15.78
C LEU A 184 1.18 3.44 17.12
N LYS A 185 0.25 4.40 17.20
CA LYS A 185 -0.47 4.70 18.45
C LYS A 185 -1.18 3.47 19.02
N ARG A 186 -1.68 2.59 18.16
CA ARG A 186 -2.36 1.35 18.53
C ARG A 186 -1.41 0.25 18.96
N LEU A 187 -0.30 0.07 18.25
CA LEU A 187 0.61 -1.06 18.47
C LEU A 187 1.74 -0.77 19.49
N MET A 188 2.19 0.48 19.63
CA MET A 188 3.26 0.85 20.58
C MET A 188 2.94 0.57 22.07
N PRO A 189 1.67 0.56 22.52
CA PRO A 189 1.33 0.09 23.86
C PRO A 189 1.69 -1.39 24.11
N ILE A 190 1.76 -2.23 23.08
CA ILE A 190 2.03 -3.67 23.18
C ILE A 190 3.55 -3.87 23.43
N PRO A 191 3.98 -4.49 24.56
CA PRO A 191 5.39 -4.57 24.93
C PRO A 191 6.27 -5.26 23.88
N LEU A 192 5.83 -6.41 23.37
CA LEU A 192 6.57 -7.17 22.36
C LEU A 192 6.73 -6.37 21.05
N PHE A 193 5.64 -5.76 20.56
CA PHE A 193 5.71 -4.92 19.37
C PHE A 193 6.65 -3.73 19.58
N ARG A 194 6.57 -3.05 20.73
CA ARG A 194 7.43 -1.90 21.05
C ARG A 194 8.91 -2.29 20.99
N GLU A 195 9.27 -3.42 21.59
CA GLU A 195 10.66 -3.85 21.63
C GLU A 195 11.16 -4.25 20.24
N LEU A 196 10.38 -5.04 19.49
CA LEU A 196 10.72 -5.38 18.10
C LEU A 196 10.78 -4.14 17.22
N TRP A 197 9.86 -3.19 17.39
CA TRP A 197 9.87 -1.93 16.64
C TRP A 197 11.12 -1.10 16.93
N ARG A 198 11.62 -1.07 18.17
CA ARG A 198 12.82 -0.31 18.53
C ARG A 198 14.10 -0.96 17.99
N THR A 199 14.18 -2.29 18.05
CA THR A 199 15.39 -3.06 17.74
C THR A 199 15.52 -3.44 16.27
N THR A 200 14.42 -3.50 15.53
CA THR A 200 14.42 -3.91 14.12
C THR A 200 14.80 -2.72 13.23
N PRO A 201 15.88 -2.81 12.42
CA PRO A 201 16.24 -1.75 11.48
C PRO A 201 15.21 -1.60 10.36
N GLY A 202 15.17 -0.42 9.73
CA GLY A 202 14.28 -0.14 8.59
C GLY A 202 14.86 -0.55 7.24
N GLU A 203 15.88 -1.40 7.24
CA GLU A 203 16.62 -1.84 6.08
C GLU A 203 16.38 -3.33 5.89
N LEU A 204 16.02 -3.73 4.66
CA LEU A 204 15.95 -5.13 4.30
C LEU A 204 17.39 -5.63 4.13
N GLY A 205 18.01 -6.11 5.21
CA GLY A 205 19.24 -6.88 5.11
C GLY A 205 19.01 -8.11 4.23
N SER A 206 20.03 -8.54 3.47
CA SER A 206 19.98 -9.73 2.61
C SER A 206 19.49 -10.98 3.35
N GLU A 207 19.80 -11.10 4.65
CA GLU A 207 19.40 -12.21 5.52
C GLU A 207 17.88 -12.30 5.77
N LEU A 208 17.11 -11.21 5.64
CA LEU A 208 15.65 -11.24 5.83
C LEU A 208 14.90 -11.79 4.61
N MET A 209 15.53 -11.82 3.44
CA MET A 209 15.00 -12.53 2.26
C MET A 209 15.11 -14.06 2.43
N ASP A 210 16.01 -14.54 3.29
CA ASP A 210 16.28 -15.97 3.44
C ASP A 210 15.21 -16.73 4.22
N TYR A 211 14.32 -16.05 4.96
CA TYR A 211 13.20 -16.74 5.64
C TYR A 211 12.23 -17.41 4.64
N ASN A 212 12.09 -16.86 3.42
CA ASN A 212 11.35 -17.49 2.33
C ASN A 212 12.15 -18.63 1.65
N ARG A 213 13.48 -18.65 1.77
CA ARG A 213 14.35 -19.71 1.25
C ARG A 213 14.36 -20.92 2.18
N VAL A 214 14.46 -20.70 3.49
CA VAL A 214 14.51 -21.77 4.49
C VAL A 214 13.21 -22.60 4.52
N GLN A 215 12.06 -22.01 4.18
CA GLN A 215 10.80 -22.76 4.03
C GLN A 215 10.64 -23.50 2.70
N MET A 216 11.34 -23.10 1.63
CA MET A 216 11.33 -23.84 0.35
C MET A 216 12.31 -25.01 0.34
N ASP A 217 13.36 -24.97 1.16
CA ASP A 217 14.35 -26.05 1.31
C ASP A 217 14.08 -26.97 2.52
N SER A 218 13.01 -26.74 3.28
CA SER A 218 12.56 -27.68 4.30
C SER A 218 11.80 -28.83 3.63
N PRO A 219 12.25 -30.10 3.73
CA PRO A 219 11.58 -31.23 3.13
C PRO A 219 10.31 -31.55 3.92
N VAL A 220 9.21 -30.86 3.61
CA VAL A 220 7.88 -31.29 4.05
C VAL A 220 7.38 -32.31 3.04
N GLY A 221 7.57 -33.60 3.36
CA GLY A 221 6.94 -34.70 2.61
C GLY A 221 7.76 -35.98 2.54
N ARG A 222 7.84 -36.71 3.66
CA ARG A 222 7.66 -38.17 3.68
C ARG A 222 6.73 -38.52 4.83
#